data_AF-A0A3D2TUE9-F1
#
_entry.id   AF-A0A3D2TUE9-F1
#
_cell.length_a   1.000
_cell.length_b   1.000
_cell.length_c   1.000
_cell.angle_alpha   90.00
_cell.angle_beta   90.00
_cell.angle_gamma   90.00
#
_symmetry.space_group_name_H-M   'P 1'
#
loop_
_entity.id
_entity.type
_entity.pdbx_description
1 polymer ?
#
loop_
_entity_poly.entity_id
_entity_poly.type
_entity_poly.pdbx_seq_one_letter_code
_entity_poly.pdbx_strand_id
1 'polypeptide(L)'
;MTAQRNTIGNTLGGEKEVINVDDVIETANHFQCIDIIIDQAKAALMERFIKELHLILKNGTSDFRKDWFAVGDYKKLPNEVGGMETVHPEEVASGMKELLAEYNNKKEKNLEEILDFHERFEYSHPFQDGYGRVGRFAYLTGRSLLQNFKYAGV
;
A
#
# COMPACT_ATOMS: atom_id res chain seq x y z
N MET A 1 -13.04 27.31 -25.01
CA MET A 1 -13.96 26.72 -24.01
C MET A 1 -13.11 26.13 -22.90
N THR A 2 -13.08 26.82 -21.76
CA THR A 2 -12.24 26.44 -20.61
C THR A 2 -13.05 25.48 -19.73
N ALA A 3 -12.54 24.27 -19.50
CA ALA A 3 -13.16 23.31 -18.61
C ALA A 3 -13.09 23.82 -17.15
N GLN A 4 -14.24 24.11 -16.55
CA GLN A 4 -14.36 24.30 -15.11
C GLN A 4 -14.07 22.95 -14.44
N ARG A 5 -12.97 22.88 -13.69
CA ARG A 5 -12.73 21.78 -12.74
C ARG A 5 -13.70 21.99 -11.57
N ASN A 6 -14.66 21.09 -11.43
CA ASN A 6 -15.50 20.98 -10.25
C ASN A 6 -14.66 20.44 -9.09
N THR A 7 -14.01 21.33 -8.34
CA THR A 7 -13.36 20.99 -7.08
C THR A 7 -14.42 21.01 -5.97
N ILE A 8 -15.05 19.87 -5.72
CA ILE A 8 -15.81 19.64 -4.47
C ILE A 8 -14.84 18.94 -3.50
N GLY A 9 -13.80 19.65 -3.08
CA GLY A 9 -12.78 19.15 -2.17
C GLY A 9 -12.94 19.81 -0.81
N ASN A 10 -13.16 19.02 0.24
CA ASN A 10 -13.04 19.48 1.61
C ASN A 10 -11.60 19.96 1.83
N THR A 11 -11.41 21.28 1.91
CA THR A 11 -10.11 21.92 2.14
C THR A 11 -10.16 22.64 3.48
N LEU A 12 -9.04 22.62 4.22
CA LEU A 12 -8.85 23.37 5.46
C LEU A 12 -7.64 24.29 5.28
N GLY A 13 -7.82 25.60 5.45
CA GLY A 13 -6.74 26.59 5.48
C GLY A 13 -6.93 27.81 4.59
N GLY A 14 -6.67 29.00 5.15
CA GLY A 14 -6.67 30.28 4.45
C GLY A 14 -5.41 30.52 3.61
N GLU A 15 -5.56 31.41 2.62
CA GLU A 15 -4.57 31.99 1.69
C GLU A 15 -3.08 31.60 1.85
N LYS A 16 -2.68 30.35 1.54
CA LYS A 16 -1.50 30.01 0.69
C LYS A 16 -1.12 28.54 0.57
N GLU A 17 -1.71 27.61 1.31
CA GLU A 17 -1.42 26.19 1.12
C GLU A 17 -2.72 25.39 1.26
N VAL A 18 -3.23 24.91 0.13
CA VAL A 18 -4.41 24.04 0.11
C VAL A 18 -3.94 22.64 0.46
N ILE A 19 -4.03 22.28 1.74
CA ILE A 19 -3.73 20.93 2.20
C ILE A 19 -4.93 20.04 1.82
N ASN A 20 -4.66 18.95 1.12
CA ASN A 20 -5.67 17.94 0.82
C ASN A 20 -6.00 17.19 2.12
N VAL A 21 -7.28 17.16 2.49
CA VAL A 21 -7.74 16.43 3.68
C VAL A 21 -7.42 14.93 3.59
N ASP A 22 -7.42 14.35 2.39
CA ASP A 22 -7.03 12.96 2.20
C ASP A 22 -5.56 12.72 2.59
N ASP A 23 -4.66 13.65 2.29
CA ASP A 23 -3.23 13.50 2.66
C ASP A 23 -3.04 13.51 4.17
N VAL A 24 -3.81 14.34 4.90
CA VAL A 24 -3.80 14.38 6.37
C VAL A 24 -4.31 13.07 6.95
N ILE A 25 -5.40 12.54 6.39
CA ILE A 25 -6.02 11.28 6.82
C ILE A 25 -5.07 10.11 6.54
N GLU A 26 -4.53 10.00 5.32
CA GLU A 26 -3.58 8.94 4.95
C GLU A 26 -2.31 9.00 5.82
N THR A 27 -1.83 10.19 6.17
CA THR A 27 -0.69 10.36 7.08
C THR A 27 -1.00 9.86 8.49
N ALA A 28 -2.19 10.13 9.01
CA ALA A 28 -2.60 9.61 10.32
C ALA A 28 -2.76 8.09 10.31
N ASN A 29 -3.40 7.54 9.27
CA ASN A 29 -3.59 6.10 9.09
C ASN A 29 -2.26 5.37 8.89
N HIS A 30 -1.27 6.01 8.28
CA HIS A 30 0.07 5.45 8.11
C HIS A 30 0.72 5.05 9.44
N PHE A 31 0.60 5.88 10.48
CA PHE A 31 1.13 5.54 11.80
C PHE A 31 0.41 4.33 12.42
N GLN A 32 -0.90 4.22 12.23
CA GLN A 32 -1.65 3.03 12.66
C GLN A 32 -1.17 1.77 11.93
N CYS A 33 -0.89 1.87 10.63
CA CYS A 33 -0.31 0.77 9.87
C CYS A 33 1.04 0.33 10.43
N ILE A 34 1.91 1.27 10.85
CA ILE A 34 3.21 0.95 11.46
C ILE A 34 3.04 0.15 12.74
N ASP A 35 2.14 0.57 13.63
CA ASP A 35 1.89 -0.12 14.90
C ASP A 35 1.47 -1.58 14.66
N ILE A 36 0.55 -1.79 13.72
CA ILE A 36 0.06 -3.13 13.34
C ILE A 36 1.18 -3.98 12.69
N ILE A 37 2.04 -3.38 11.88
CA ILE A 37 3.21 -4.05 11.29
C ILE A 37 4.17 -4.52 12.38
N ILE A 38 4.43 -3.68 13.38
CA ILE A 38 5.30 -4.03 14.50
C ILE A 38 4.70 -5.18 15.31
N ASP A 39 3.40 -5.12 15.61
CA ASP A 39 2.69 -6.16 16.37
C ASP A 39 2.67 -7.51 15.63
N GLN A 40 2.52 -7.49 14.31
CA GLN A 40 2.47 -8.70 13.47
C GLN A 40 3.83 -9.08 12.84
N ALA A 41 4.94 -8.46 13.26
CA ALA A 41 6.25 -8.63 12.63
C ALA A 41 6.73 -10.09 12.56
N LYS A 42 6.32 -10.94 13.51
CA LYS A 42 6.69 -12.37 13.56
C LYS A 42 5.74 -13.30 12.81
N ALA A 43 4.59 -12.82 12.34
CA ALA A 43 3.63 -13.64 11.63
C ALA A 43 4.17 -14.01 10.22
N ALA A 44 3.49 -14.93 9.51
CA ALA A 44 3.71 -15.14 8.07
C ALA A 44 3.04 -14.01 7.26
N LEU A 45 3.64 -13.60 6.12
CA LEU A 45 3.06 -12.53 5.30
C LEU A 45 1.89 -13.11 4.53
N MET A 46 0.69 -12.65 4.83
CA MET A 46 -0.54 -13.18 4.25
C MET A 46 -1.23 -12.12 3.42
N GLU A 47 -1.92 -12.55 2.37
CA GLU A 47 -2.75 -11.67 1.53
C GLU A 47 -3.73 -10.84 2.35
N ARG A 48 -4.42 -11.46 3.32
CA ARG A 48 -5.35 -10.77 4.23
C ARG A 48 -4.72 -9.57 4.94
N PHE A 49 -3.45 -9.68 5.31
CA PHE A 49 -2.73 -8.64 6.06
C PHE A 49 -2.40 -7.45 5.15
N ILE A 50 -2.04 -7.72 3.88
CA ILE A 50 -1.84 -6.67 2.87
C ILE A 50 -3.14 -5.91 2.62
N LYS A 51 -4.23 -6.65 2.46
CA LYS A 51 -5.57 -6.10 2.25
C LYS A 51 -6.05 -5.28 3.44
N GLU A 52 -5.83 -5.77 4.66
CA GLU A 52 -6.13 -5.06 5.90
C GLU A 52 -5.36 -3.74 6.01
N LEU A 53 -4.06 -3.74 5.68
CA LEU A 53 -3.26 -2.52 5.73
C LEU A 53 -3.64 -1.51 4.65
N HIS A 54 -4.06 -1.96 3.46
CA HIS A 54 -4.67 -1.08 2.47
C HIS A 54 -6.00 -0.49 2.95
N LEU A 55 -6.85 -1.29 3.60
CA LEU A 55 -8.11 -0.84 4.19
C LEU A 55 -7.89 0.26 5.22
N ILE A 56 -6.97 0.05 6.16
CA ILE A 56 -6.64 1.04 7.21
C ILE A 56 -6.10 2.30 6.58
N LEU A 57 -5.14 2.19 5.66
CA LEU A 57 -4.51 3.35 5.01
C LEU A 57 -5.55 4.27 4.35
N LYS A 58 -6.51 3.68 3.64
CA LYS A 58 -7.56 4.41 2.92
C LYS A 58 -8.81 4.71 3.76
N ASN A 59 -8.88 4.27 5.01
CA ASN A 59 -10.05 4.49 5.84
C ASN A 59 -10.31 5.99 6.05
N GLY A 60 -11.53 6.45 5.77
CA GLY A 60 -11.92 7.85 5.93
C GLY A 60 -11.53 8.79 4.78
N THR A 61 -10.75 8.34 3.79
CA THR A 61 -10.41 9.16 2.61
C THR A 61 -11.60 9.30 1.66
N SER A 62 -11.49 10.19 0.67
CA SER A 62 -12.48 10.30 -0.39
C SER A 62 -12.61 9.04 -1.26
N ASP A 63 -11.52 8.27 -1.40
CA ASP A 63 -11.51 7.02 -2.15
C ASP A 63 -12.36 5.94 -1.49
N PHE A 64 -12.37 5.88 -0.15
CA PHE A 64 -13.23 4.96 0.62
C PHE A 64 -14.72 5.09 0.29
N ARG A 65 -15.14 6.27 -0.17
CA ARG A 65 -16.55 6.54 -0.51
C ARG A 65 -16.91 6.18 -1.95
N LYS A 66 -15.97 5.67 -2.75
CA LYS A 66 -16.18 5.35 -4.17
C LYS A 66 -16.37 3.84 -4.34
N ASP A 67 -17.56 3.40 -4.76
CA ASP A 67 -17.89 1.97 -4.90
C ASP A 67 -16.98 1.21 -5.89
N TRP A 68 -16.44 1.91 -6.89
CA TRP A 68 -15.51 1.35 -7.87
C TRP A 68 -14.07 1.24 -7.33
N PHE A 69 -13.75 1.97 -6.26
CA PHE A 69 -12.45 1.95 -5.60
C PHE A 69 -12.49 0.87 -4.53
N ALA A 70 -11.94 -0.30 -4.86
CA ALA A 70 -11.96 -1.48 -4.00
C ALA A 70 -11.04 -1.32 -2.77
N VAL A 71 -11.42 -0.47 -1.80
CA VAL A 71 -10.63 -0.30 -0.58
C VAL A 71 -10.56 -1.61 0.20
N GLY A 72 -9.34 -2.01 0.58
CA GLY A 72 -9.09 -3.29 1.23
C GLY A 72 -9.14 -4.51 0.30
N ASP A 73 -9.25 -4.34 -1.01
CA ASP A 73 -9.26 -5.45 -1.96
C ASP A 73 -8.53 -5.09 -3.26
N TYR A 74 -8.24 -6.08 -4.09
CA TYR A 74 -7.51 -5.86 -5.33
C TYR A 74 -8.29 -4.98 -6.30
N LYS A 75 -7.53 -4.27 -7.16
CA LYS A 75 -8.09 -3.40 -8.19
C LYS A 75 -9.09 -4.15 -9.06
N LYS A 76 -10.18 -3.46 -9.40
CA LYS A 76 -11.23 -3.98 -10.31
C LYS A 76 -11.07 -3.46 -11.73
N LEU A 77 -10.25 -2.41 -11.90
CA LEU A 77 -10.00 -1.74 -13.17
C LEU A 77 -8.49 -1.74 -13.45
N PRO A 78 -8.09 -1.79 -14.73
CA PRO A 78 -6.70 -1.55 -15.11
C PRO A 78 -6.21 -0.19 -14.59
N ASN A 79 -4.93 -0.12 -14.22
CA ASN A 79 -4.28 1.11 -13.81
C ASN A 79 -2.84 1.18 -14.33
N GLU A 80 -2.32 2.40 -14.32
CA GLU A 80 -1.00 2.75 -14.84
C GLU A 80 -0.14 3.42 -13.77
N VAL A 81 1.17 3.24 -13.87
CA VAL A 81 2.17 3.94 -13.06
C VAL A 81 3.17 4.59 -14.00
N GLY A 82 3.28 5.93 -13.96
CA GLY A 82 4.20 6.66 -14.83
C GLY A 82 3.92 6.51 -16.32
N GLY A 83 2.67 6.25 -16.70
CA GLY A 83 2.27 5.99 -18.09
C GLY A 83 2.54 4.57 -18.58
N MET A 84 2.93 3.65 -17.70
CA MET A 84 3.05 2.22 -18.01
C MET A 84 1.89 1.46 -17.40
N GLU A 85 1.25 0.61 -18.20
CA GLU A 85 0.23 -0.31 -17.72
C GLU A 85 0.84 -1.32 -16.72
N THR A 86 0.05 -1.67 -15.71
CA THR A 86 0.41 -2.67 -14.71
C THR A 86 -0.36 -3.97 -14.94
N VAL A 87 -0.05 -5.01 -14.16
CA VAL A 87 -0.71 -6.33 -14.26
C VAL A 87 -2.24 -6.19 -14.27
N HIS A 88 -2.92 -6.94 -15.13
CA HIS A 88 -4.37 -6.86 -15.25
C HIS A 88 -5.08 -7.31 -13.96
N PRO A 89 -6.24 -6.71 -13.61
CA PRO A 89 -7.01 -7.07 -12.42
C PRO A 89 -7.21 -8.59 -12.22
N GLU A 90 -7.51 -9.30 -13.30
CA GLU A 90 -7.74 -10.75 -13.31
C GLU A 90 -6.50 -11.59 -12.95
N GLU A 91 -5.30 -11.06 -13.15
CA GLU A 91 -4.02 -11.75 -12.91
C GLU A 91 -3.41 -11.42 -11.54
N VAL A 92 -3.85 -10.33 -10.91
CA VAL A 92 -3.32 -9.87 -9.62
C VAL A 92 -3.42 -10.94 -8.54
N ALA A 93 -4.58 -11.59 -8.41
CA ALA A 93 -4.82 -12.54 -7.33
C ALA A 93 -3.92 -13.78 -7.41
N SER A 94 -3.74 -14.34 -8.62
CA SER A 94 -2.82 -15.45 -8.84
C SER A 94 -1.37 -15.02 -8.61
N GLY A 95 -0.95 -13.88 -9.17
CA GLY A 95 0.42 -13.39 -9.02
C GLY A 95 0.78 -13.09 -7.56
N MET A 96 -0.13 -12.50 -6.80
CA MET A 96 0.06 -12.25 -5.36
C MET A 96 0.16 -13.54 -4.56
N LYS A 97 -0.65 -14.55 -4.88
CA LYS A 97 -0.59 -15.86 -4.22
C LYS A 97 0.76 -16.54 -4.43
N GLU A 98 1.27 -16.52 -5.67
CA GLU A 98 2.57 -17.08 -6.01
C GLU A 98 3.71 -16.32 -5.32
N LEU A 99 3.72 -14.99 -5.43
CA LEU A 99 4.71 -14.12 -4.79
C LEU A 99 4.77 -14.35 -3.27
N LEU A 100 3.62 -14.46 -2.60
CA LEU A 100 3.56 -14.72 -1.17
C LEU A 100 4.02 -16.13 -0.80
N ALA A 101 3.68 -17.14 -1.60
CA ALA A 101 4.13 -18.50 -1.36
C ALA A 101 5.67 -18.60 -1.48
N GLU A 102 6.24 -18.01 -2.52
CA GLU A 102 7.69 -17.96 -2.74
C GLU A 102 8.40 -17.28 -1.56
N TYR A 103 7.98 -16.07 -1.19
CA TYR A 103 8.60 -15.31 -0.12
C TYR A 103 8.50 -16.00 1.25
N ASN A 104 7.34 -16.62 1.57
CA ASN A 104 7.18 -17.33 2.83
C ASN A 104 8.00 -18.63 2.89
N ASN A 105 8.25 -19.29 1.74
CA ASN A 105 9.06 -20.50 1.66
C ASN A 105 10.58 -20.24 1.83
N LYS A 106 11.03 -18.99 1.71
CA LYS A 106 12.43 -18.63 1.98
C LYS A 106 12.75 -18.77 3.47
N LYS A 107 13.77 -19.58 3.78
CA LYS A 107 14.26 -19.85 5.14
C LYS A 107 14.79 -18.60 5.82
N GLU A 108 15.56 -17.80 5.09
CA GLU A 108 16.10 -16.52 5.53
C GLU A 108 15.61 -15.43 4.58
N LYS A 109 15.27 -14.26 5.14
CA LYS A 109 14.73 -13.11 4.41
C LYS A 109 15.76 -11.98 4.52
N ASN A 110 16.82 -12.11 3.73
CA ASN A 110 17.88 -11.10 3.64
C ASN A 110 17.39 -9.88 2.82
N LEU A 111 18.21 -8.84 2.73
CA LEU A 111 17.87 -7.62 1.99
C LEU A 111 17.48 -7.88 0.52
N GLU A 112 18.15 -8.81 -0.16
CA GLU A 112 17.89 -9.13 -1.56
C GLU A 112 16.50 -9.74 -1.74
N GLU A 113 16.10 -10.69 -0.89
CA GLU A 113 14.78 -11.31 -0.93
C GLU A 113 13.65 -10.31 -0.61
N ILE A 114 13.94 -9.30 0.21
CA ILE A 114 13.00 -8.22 0.54
C ILE A 114 12.83 -7.29 -0.66
N LEU A 115 13.93 -6.95 -1.32
CA LEU A 115 13.93 -6.08 -2.50
C LEU A 115 13.25 -6.77 -3.69
N ASP A 116 13.52 -8.05 -3.92
CA ASP A 116 12.82 -8.86 -4.95
C ASP A 116 11.31 -8.86 -4.71
N PHE A 117 10.89 -9.16 -3.48
CA PHE A 117 9.47 -9.11 -3.13
C PHE A 117 8.89 -7.72 -3.39
N HIS A 118 9.59 -6.66 -2.97
CA HIS A 118 9.13 -5.29 -3.14
C HIS A 118 8.98 -4.92 -4.61
N GLU A 119 9.99 -5.16 -5.43
CA GLU A 119 9.97 -4.87 -6.87
C GLU A 119 8.80 -5.58 -7.56
N ARG A 120 8.62 -6.88 -7.28
CA ARG A 120 7.54 -7.68 -7.88
C ARG A 120 6.16 -7.25 -7.39
N PHE A 121 6.04 -6.87 -6.11
CA PHE A 121 4.81 -6.30 -5.57
C PHE A 121 4.46 -4.99 -6.27
N GLU A 122 5.44 -4.09 -6.44
CA GLU A 122 5.24 -2.81 -7.12
C GLU A 122 4.88 -2.97 -8.59
N TYR A 123 5.50 -3.93 -9.28
CA TYR A 123 5.17 -4.29 -10.65
C TYR A 123 3.72 -4.80 -10.78
N SER A 124 3.28 -5.64 -9.85
CA SER A 124 1.90 -6.16 -9.84
C SER A 124 0.86 -5.06 -9.59
N HIS A 125 1.24 -4.01 -8.86
CA HIS A 125 0.41 -2.87 -8.47
C HIS A 125 -1.03 -3.30 -8.11
N PRO A 126 -1.20 -4.09 -7.04
CA PRO A 126 -2.40 -4.91 -6.86
C PRO A 126 -3.65 -4.10 -6.46
N PHE A 127 -3.49 -2.83 -6.10
CA PHE A 127 -4.55 -1.94 -5.63
C PHE A 127 -4.78 -0.78 -6.61
N GLN A 128 -5.94 -0.13 -6.54
CA GLN A 128 -6.33 0.92 -7.48
C GLN A 128 -5.46 2.18 -7.35
N ASP A 129 -5.21 2.61 -6.12
CA ASP A 129 -4.29 3.70 -5.73
C ASP A 129 -3.98 3.56 -4.22
N GLY A 130 -2.95 4.26 -3.71
CA GLY A 130 -2.61 4.30 -2.28
C GLY A 130 -1.16 3.93 -1.95
N TYR A 131 -0.35 3.52 -2.91
CA TYR A 131 1.06 3.18 -2.66
C TYR A 131 2.05 4.24 -3.17
N GLY A 132 1.59 5.24 -3.92
CA GLY A 132 2.36 6.24 -4.65
C GLY A 132 3.75 6.63 -4.11
N ARG A 133 3.82 7.33 -2.97
CA ARG A 133 5.03 8.12 -2.65
C ARG A 133 5.49 8.12 -1.19
N VAL A 134 4.75 7.51 -0.26
CA VAL A 134 5.12 7.43 1.17
C VAL A 134 4.91 6.02 1.77
N GLY A 135 3.94 5.24 1.27
CA GLY A 135 3.63 3.90 1.80
C GLY A 135 4.62 2.78 1.42
N ARG A 136 5.36 2.95 0.31
CA ARG A 136 6.25 1.92 -0.26
C ARG A 136 7.41 1.47 0.65
N PHE A 137 7.93 2.35 1.51
CA PHE A 137 9.05 2.02 2.40
C PHE A 137 8.64 1.40 3.75
N ALA A 138 7.43 1.66 4.25
CA ALA A 138 7.04 1.19 5.58
C ALA A 138 6.44 -0.23 5.56
N TYR A 139 5.67 -0.57 4.51
CA TYR A 139 4.85 -1.78 4.48
C TYR A 139 5.66 -3.08 4.27
N LEU A 140 6.70 -3.05 3.43
CA LEU A 140 7.47 -4.26 3.05
C LEU A 140 8.87 -4.31 3.65
N THR A 141 9.49 -3.14 3.81
CA THR A 141 10.86 -3.03 4.32
C THR A 141 10.89 -3.17 5.85
N GLY A 142 9.88 -2.64 6.55
CA GLY A 142 9.77 -2.72 8.00
C GLY A 142 9.67 -4.14 8.53
N ARG A 143 8.81 -4.98 7.97
CA ARG A 143 8.60 -6.37 8.45
C ARG A 143 9.89 -7.19 8.49
N SER A 144 10.65 -7.16 7.40
CA SER A 144 11.80 -8.03 7.23
C SER A 144 13.07 -7.44 7.85
N LEU A 145 13.23 -6.12 7.81
CA LEU A 145 14.28 -5.44 8.57
C LEU A 145 14.03 -5.57 10.08
N LEU A 146 12.80 -5.43 10.58
CA LEU A 146 12.46 -5.59 12.01
C LEU A 146 12.69 -7.02 12.51
N GLN A 147 12.46 -8.02 11.66
CA GLN A 147 12.87 -9.39 11.96
C GLN A 147 14.40 -9.44 12.18
N ASN A 148 15.20 -8.88 11.27
CA ASN A 148 16.67 -8.88 11.39
C ASN A 148 17.21 -7.98 12.53
N PHE A 149 16.57 -6.84 12.83
CA PHE A 149 16.99 -5.92 13.88
C PHE A 149 16.71 -6.46 15.30
N LYS A 150 15.63 -7.24 15.52
CA LYS A 150 15.41 -7.90 16.83
C LYS A 150 16.38 -9.06 17.11
N TYR A 151 17.09 -9.57 16.09
CA TYR A 151 18.17 -10.55 16.26
C TYR A 151 19.56 -9.91 16.35
N ALA A 152 19.67 -8.58 16.18
CA ALA A 152 20.83 -7.80 16.56
C ALA A 152 20.60 -7.31 18.00
N GLY A 153 21.06 -8.10 18.97
CA GLY A 153 20.68 -7.99 20.39
C GLY A 153 20.69 -6.59 21.01
N VAL A 154 19.65 -6.36 21.83
CA VAL A 154 19.74 -5.70 23.14
C VAL A 154 18.98 -6.56 24.13
#